data_AF-A0A963ZC58-F1
#
_entry.id   AF-A0A963ZC58-F1
#
_cell.length_a   1.000
_cell.length_b   1.000
_cell.length_c   1.000
_cell.angle_alpha   90.00
_cell.angle_beta   90.00
_cell.angle_gamma   90.00
#
_symmetry.space_group_name_H-M   'P 1'
#
loop_
_entity.id
_entity.type
_entity.pdbx_description
1 polymer ?
#
loop_
_entity_poly.entity_id
_entity_poly.type
_entity_poly.pdbx_seq_one_letter_code
_entity_poly.pdbx_strand_id
1 'polypeptide(L)'
;MSIPLKPLTLLIILMSLGFLGCSDQGASTPDKIYFSDLVEVNEIDSVRMDNVKGNHSLTNDQLDQFKIELAKMEFTPGSYKLGSYSFVVFMKGKSYHFYADSESNMLETDKSIVTKNESWLKDEYSLYFNTKGLNIHNF
;
A
#
# COMPACT_ATOMS: atom_id res chain seq x y z
N MET A 1 -69.51 -9.47 -21.75
CA MET A 1 -69.66 -9.84 -20.32
C MET A 1 -68.42 -10.60 -19.92
N SER A 2 -67.88 -10.29 -18.74
CA SER A 2 -66.45 -10.08 -18.50
C SER A 2 -65.62 -11.34 -18.21
N ILE A 3 -64.31 -11.18 -18.43
CA ILE A 3 -63.19 -12.12 -18.45
C ILE A 3 -62.95 -12.79 -17.08
N PRO A 4 -62.62 -14.10 -17.00
CA PRO A 4 -62.28 -14.73 -15.72
C PRO A 4 -60.93 -14.26 -15.17
N LEU A 5 -60.92 -13.92 -13.88
CA LEU A 5 -59.71 -13.61 -13.10
C LEU A 5 -58.73 -14.80 -13.16
N LYS A 6 -57.50 -14.55 -13.61
CA LYS A 6 -56.40 -15.52 -13.53
C LYS A 6 -55.94 -15.66 -12.08
N PRO A 7 -55.68 -16.88 -11.59
CA PRO A 7 -55.22 -17.10 -10.25
C PRO A 7 -53.76 -16.65 -10.13
N LEU A 8 -53.54 -15.86 -9.08
CA LEU A 8 -52.43 -16.08 -8.17
C LEU A 8 -51.04 -15.78 -8.74
N THR A 9 -50.83 -14.48 -8.90
CA THR A 9 -49.57 -13.70 -8.83
C THR A 9 -48.79 -13.92 -7.52
N LEU A 10 -48.80 -15.14 -6.98
CA LEU A 10 -48.23 -15.51 -5.68
C LEU A 10 -47.44 -16.82 -5.82
N LEU A 11 -46.59 -16.89 -6.84
CA LEU A 11 -45.58 -17.94 -6.92
C LEU A 11 -44.22 -17.29 -7.20
N ILE A 12 -43.54 -16.94 -6.09
CA ILE A 12 -42.09 -17.16 -5.93
C ILE A 12 -41.23 -16.27 -6.87
N ILE A 13 -40.88 -14.99 -6.64
CA ILE A 13 -40.27 -14.27 -5.49
C ILE A 13 -39.22 -15.06 -4.66
N LEU A 14 -39.20 -16.40 -4.71
CA LEU A 14 -38.22 -17.23 -4.00
C LEU A 14 -37.02 -17.66 -4.88
N MET A 15 -36.98 -17.33 -6.18
CA MET A 15 -35.83 -17.63 -7.06
C MET A 15 -34.83 -16.47 -7.20
N SER A 16 -35.05 -15.33 -6.56
CA SER A 16 -34.14 -14.16 -6.63
C SER A 16 -33.24 -14.00 -5.40
N LEU A 17 -33.25 -14.95 -4.45
CA LEU A 17 -32.40 -14.94 -3.24
C LEU A 17 -31.18 -15.87 -3.33
N GLY A 18 -30.88 -16.42 -4.51
CA GLY A 18 -29.98 -17.57 -4.62
C GLY A 18 -28.55 -17.32 -5.10
N PHE A 19 -28.15 -16.12 -5.57
CA PHE A 19 -26.80 -15.95 -6.15
C PHE A 19 -26.30 -14.51 -6.07
N LEU A 20 -26.00 -14.03 -4.87
CA LEU A 20 -24.95 -13.03 -4.65
C LEU A 20 -24.39 -13.24 -3.23
N GLY A 21 -24.08 -14.50 -2.91
CA GLY A 21 -22.97 -14.74 -2.01
C GLY A 21 -21.71 -14.33 -2.76
N CYS A 22 -21.36 -13.04 -2.73
CA CYS A 22 -19.95 -12.66 -2.80
C CYS A 22 -19.32 -13.39 -1.61
N SER A 23 -18.85 -14.62 -1.85
CA SER A 23 -17.70 -15.11 -1.10
C SER A 23 -16.59 -14.18 -1.50
N ASP A 24 -16.50 -13.06 -0.78
CA ASP A 24 -15.27 -12.34 -0.67
C ASP A 24 -14.34 -13.37 -0.01
N GLN A 25 -13.65 -14.15 -0.85
CA GLN A 25 -12.48 -14.89 -0.43
C GLN A 25 -11.46 -13.79 -0.14
N GLY A 26 -11.63 -13.12 1.00
CA GLY A 26 -10.66 -12.20 1.53
C GLY A 26 -9.38 -13.01 1.58
N ALA A 27 -8.44 -12.68 0.69
CA ALA A 27 -7.13 -13.30 0.69
C ALA A 27 -6.63 -13.19 2.12
N SER A 28 -6.38 -14.34 2.76
CA SER A 28 -5.93 -14.37 4.14
C SER A 28 -4.69 -13.49 4.24
N THR A 29 -4.75 -12.44 5.05
CA THR A 29 -3.60 -11.55 5.27
C THR A 29 -2.41 -12.41 5.70
N PRO A 30 -1.26 -12.32 5.01
CA PRO A 30 -0.10 -13.12 5.37
C PRO A 30 0.47 -12.67 6.71
N ASP A 31 1.16 -13.57 7.42
CA ASP A 31 1.78 -13.28 8.71
C ASP A 31 2.84 -12.17 8.64
N LYS A 32 3.47 -12.03 7.46
CA LYS A 32 4.43 -10.98 7.13
C LYS A 32 4.04 -10.35 5.81
N ILE A 33 4.07 -9.03 5.78
CA ILE A 33 3.83 -8.22 4.59
C ILE A 33 5.11 -7.41 4.35
N TYR A 34 5.62 -7.44 3.12
CA TYR A 34 6.74 -6.63 2.70
C TYR A 34 6.28 -5.47 1.82
N PHE A 35 7.10 -4.43 1.71
CA PHE A 35 6.79 -3.28 0.86
C PHE A 35 6.48 -3.69 -0.59
N SER A 36 7.22 -4.66 -1.15
CA SER A 36 6.98 -5.15 -2.51
C SER A 36 5.66 -5.89 -2.70
N ASP A 37 5.05 -6.37 -1.60
CA ASP A 37 3.74 -7.01 -1.66
C ASP A 37 2.62 -5.97 -1.83
N LEU A 38 2.87 -4.72 -1.42
CA LEU A 38 1.93 -3.62 -1.45
C LEU A 38 2.18 -2.65 -2.61
N VAL A 39 3.43 -2.52 -3.06
CA VAL A 39 3.88 -1.53 -4.04
C VAL A 39 4.66 -2.19 -5.17
N GLU A 40 4.39 -1.79 -6.42
CA GLU A 40 5.18 -2.18 -7.59
C GLU A 40 6.50 -1.39 -7.66
N VAL A 41 7.48 -1.81 -6.87
CA VAL A 41 8.77 -1.13 -6.69
C VAL A 41 9.53 -0.86 -8.00
N ASN A 42 9.36 -1.72 -9.00
CA ASN A 42 10.00 -1.56 -10.32
C ASN A 42 9.49 -0.33 -11.09
N GLU A 43 8.29 0.16 -10.77
CA GLU A 43 7.68 1.34 -11.38
C GLU A 43 8.15 2.66 -10.72
N ILE A 44 9.01 2.62 -9.71
CA ILE A 44 9.62 3.82 -9.15
C ILE A 44 10.55 4.44 -10.21
N ASP A 45 10.23 5.67 -10.61
CA ASP A 45 10.91 6.41 -11.66
C ASP A 45 12.20 7.05 -11.14
N SER A 46 12.13 7.68 -9.96
CA SER A 46 13.27 8.33 -9.32
C SER A 46 13.03 8.55 -7.83
N VAL A 47 14.10 8.84 -7.11
CA VAL A 47 14.05 9.17 -5.68
C VAL A 47 14.89 10.41 -5.44
N ARG A 48 14.31 11.38 -4.74
CA ARG A 48 15.02 12.57 -4.24
C ARG A 48 15.22 12.43 -2.74
N MET A 49 16.47 12.41 -2.32
CA MET A 49 16.87 12.43 -0.92
C MET A 49 16.88 13.86 -0.41
N ASP A 50 16.29 14.10 0.76
CA ASP A 50 16.33 15.40 1.42
C ASP A 50 17.15 15.29 2.72
N ASN A 51 18.28 15.99 2.79
CA ASN A 51 19.17 15.97 3.96
C ASN A 51 19.61 17.38 4.36
N VAL A 52 20.38 17.49 5.45
CA VAL A 52 20.85 18.78 6.00
C VAL A 52 21.76 19.57 5.05
N LYS A 53 22.34 18.93 4.04
CA LYS A 53 23.21 19.55 3.02
C LYS A 53 22.45 19.94 1.75
N GLY A 54 21.15 19.65 1.66
CA GLY A 54 20.32 19.94 0.51
C GLY A 54 19.56 18.72 0.02
N ASN A 55 19.17 18.74 -1.25
CA ASN A 55 18.53 17.61 -1.91
C ASN A 55 19.35 17.12 -3.10
N HIS A 56 19.32 15.81 -3.35
CA HIS A 56 19.92 15.18 -4.51
C HIS A 56 19.05 14.04 -5.02
N SER A 57 19.10 13.78 -6.32
CA SER A 57 18.46 12.59 -6.91
C SER A 57 19.44 11.43 -6.88
N LEU A 58 18.94 10.23 -6.63
CA LEU A 58 19.76 9.02 -6.74
C LEU A 58 20.20 8.80 -8.19
N THR A 59 21.44 8.34 -8.36
CA THR A 59 21.90 7.78 -9.64
C THR A 59 21.16 6.47 -9.94
N ASN A 60 21.22 5.98 -11.17
CA ASN A 60 20.54 4.72 -11.54
C ASN A 60 21.01 3.54 -10.68
N ASP A 61 22.31 3.39 -10.45
CA ASP A 61 22.87 2.31 -9.62
C ASP A 61 22.38 2.41 -8.17
N GLN A 62 22.32 3.63 -7.62
CA GLN A 62 21.78 3.86 -6.27
C GLN A 62 20.28 3.59 -6.21
N LEU A 63 19.52 3.97 -7.25
CA LEU A 63 18.10 3.72 -7.34
C LEU A 63 17.80 2.21 -7.39
N ASP A 64 18.58 1.43 -8.12
CA ASP A 64 18.40 -0.02 -8.19
C ASP A 64 18.65 -0.68 -6.83
N GLN A 65 19.71 -0.28 -6.12
CA GLN A 65 19.96 -0.74 -4.75
C GLN A 65 18.85 -0.30 -3.79
N PHE A 66 18.40 0.94 -3.92
CA PHE A 66 17.32 1.49 -3.11
C PHE A 66 16.01 0.71 -3.28
N LYS A 67 15.64 0.38 -4.53
CA LYS A 67 14.49 -0.47 -4.85
C LYS A 67 14.60 -1.84 -4.19
N ILE A 68 15.77 -2.47 -4.27
CA ILE A 68 16.03 -3.78 -3.66
C ILE A 68 15.84 -3.72 -2.13
N GLU A 69 16.32 -2.67 -1.48
CA GLU A 69 16.20 -2.52 -0.04
C GLU A 69 14.77 -2.17 0.39
N LEU A 70 14.09 -1.27 -0.32
CA LEU A 70 12.66 -0.97 -0.07
C LEU A 70 11.82 -2.24 -0.15
N ALA A 71 11.99 -3.03 -1.21
CA ALA A 71 11.21 -4.24 -1.44
C ALA A 71 11.20 -5.20 -0.23
N LYS A 72 12.30 -5.25 0.53
CA LYS A 72 12.48 -6.17 1.67
C LYS A 72 12.00 -5.60 3.02
N MET A 73 11.56 -4.36 3.08
CA MET A 73 11.13 -3.75 4.33
C MET A 73 9.82 -4.37 4.81
N GLU A 74 9.79 -4.77 6.07
CA GLU A 74 8.64 -5.47 6.67
C GLU A 74 7.64 -4.45 7.21
N PHE A 75 6.40 -4.53 6.75
CA PHE A 75 5.31 -3.72 7.26
C PHE A 75 5.14 -3.99 8.76
N THR A 76 5.02 -2.92 9.54
CA THR A 76 4.88 -2.97 10.99
C THR A 76 3.62 -2.22 11.38
N PRO A 77 2.56 -2.89 11.86
CA PRO A 77 1.33 -2.21 12.24
C PRO A 77 1.57 -1.34 13.48
N GLY A 78 0.94 -0.16 13.52
CA GLY A 78 1.02 0.75 14.66
C GLY A 78 1.10 2.21 14.24
N SER A 79 1.55 3.05 15.17
CA SER A 79 1.86 4.45 14.88
C SER A 79 3.17 4.80 15.56
N TYR A 80 4.09 5.35 14.78
CA TYR A 80 5.43 5.70 15.21
C TYR A 80 5.66 7.18 14.96
N LYS A 81 6.37 7.86 15.87
CA LYS A 81 6.71 9.27 15.71
C LYS A 81 7.99 9.39 14.89
N LEU A 82 7.84 9.61 13.58
CA LEU A 82 8.95 9.78 12.64
C LEU A 82 9.14 11.26 12.24
N GLY A 83 10.18 11.56 11.45
CA GLY A 83 10.40 12.89 10.88
C GLY A 83 11.81 13.45 11.03
N SER A 84 12.81 12.62 11.32
CA SER A 84 14.21 13.08 11.35
C SER A 84 14.80 13.17 9.95
N TYR A 85 14.40 12.28 9.04
CA TYR A 85 14.84 12.26 7.66
C TYR A 85 13.67 12.09 6.73
N SER A 86 13.79 12.62 5.51
CA SER A 86 12.77 12.46 4.49
C SER A 86 13.37 12.25 3.11
N PHE A 87 12.61 11.58 2.27
CA PHE A 87 12.88 11.51 0.84
C PHE A 87 11.55 11.45 0.09
N VAL A 88 11.61 11.72 -1.21
CA VAL A 88 10.45 11.70 -2.09
C VAL A 88 10.66 10.66 -3.17
N VAL A 89 9.72 9.72 -3.24
CA VAL A 89 9.65 8.71 -4.30
C VAL A 89 8.74 9.22 -5.41
N PHE A 90 9.22 9.25 -6.64
CA PHE A 90 8.43 9.57 -7.82
C PHE A 90 8.07 8.28 -8.54
N MET A 91 6.77 8.05 -8.75
CA MET A 91 6.25 6.83 -9.38
C MET A 91 4.94 7.17 -10.09
N LYS A 92 4.80 6.75 -11.35
CA LYS A 92 3.58 6.95 -12.16
C LYS A 92 3.12 8.42 -12.22
N GLY A 93 4.09 9.34 -12.29
CA GLY A 93 3.82 10.79 -12.31
C GLY A 93 3.29 11.37 -10.99
N LYS A 94 3.32 10.62 -9.89
CA LYS A 94 3.00 11.07 -8.53
C LYS A 94 4.26 11.13 -7.68
N SER A 95 4.20 11.92 -6.60
CA SER A 95 5.26 12.02 -5.59
C SER A 95 4.75 11.54 -4.24
N TYR A 96 5.52 10.69 -3.58
CA TYR A 96 5.19 10.12 -2.28
C TYR A 96 6.27 10.50 -1.28
N HIS A 97 5.85 11.12 -0.19
CA HIS A 97 6.76 11.55 0.87
C HIS A 97 6.96 10.41 1.87
N PHE A 98 8.22 10.18 2.17
CA PHE A 98 8.64 9.22 3.16
C PHE A 98 9.35 9.92 4.31
N TYR A 99 9.14 9.43 5.53
CA TYR A 99 9.76 9.94 6.74
C TYR A 99 10.40 8.81 7.53
N ALA A 100 11.62 9.01 8.01
CA ALA A 100 12.30 8.04 8.89
C ALA A 100 12.58 8.64 10.27
N ASP A 101 12.77 7.76 11.26
CA ASP A 101 13.31 8.15 12.56
C ASP A 101 14.82 8.45 12.50
N SER A 102 15.37 8.97 13.59
CA SER A 102 16.79 9.36 13.69
C SER A 102 17.76 8.19 13.56
N GLU A 103 17.28 6.97 13.82
CA GLU A 103 18.08 5.74 13.69
C GLU A 103 17.89 5.07 12.33
N SER A 104 17.02 5.63 11.48
CA SER A 104 16.59 5.05 10.21
C SER A 104 16.12 3.59 10.36
N ASN A 105 15.46 3.23 11.47
CA ASN A 105 14.92 1.90 11.77
C ASN A 105 13.48 1.72 11.31
N MET A 106 12.74 2.83 11.23
CA MET A 106 11.35 2.84 10.82
C MET A 106 11.14 3.88 9.72
N LEU A 107 10.28 3.55 8.77
CA LEU A 107 9.93 4.36 7.63
C LEU A 107 8.41 4.52 7.53
N GLU A 108 7.91 5.74 7.39
CA GLU A 108 6.51 6.07 7.22
C GLU A 108 6.26 6.58 5.79
N THR A 109 5.13 6.20 5.21
CA THR A 109 4.56 6.79 3.99
C THR A 109 3.04 6.75 4.04
N ASP A 110 2.40 7.61 3.25
CA ASP A 110 0.95 7.61 3.07
C ASP A 110 0.46 6.34 2.31
N LYS A 111 -0.71 5.81 2.70
CA LYS A 111 -1.31 4.61 2.08
C LYS A 111 -1.59 4.75 0.58
N SER A 112 -1.69 5.96 0.04
CA SER A 112 -1.94 6.20 -1.40
C SER A 112 -0.82 5.69 -2.33
N ILE A 113 0.32 5.28 -1.79
CA ILE A 113 1.38 4.61 -2.56
C ILE A 113 1.05 3.14 -2.89
N VAL A 114 0.12 2.52 -2.15
CA VAL A 114 -0.27 1.12 -2.33
C VAL A 114 -0.89 0.93 -3.71
N THR A 115 -0.39 -0.07 -4.42
CA THR A 115 -0.83 -0.43 -5.78
C THR A 115 -1.31 -1.87 -5.88
N LYS A 116 -1.08 -2.68 -4.84
CA LYS A 116 -1.44 -4.10 -4.74
C LYS A 116 -1.94 -4.42 -3.34
N ASN A 117 -2.79 -5.46 -3.24
CA ASN A 117 -3.16 -6.10 -1.98
C ASN A 117 -3.65 -5.13 -0.88
N GLU A 118 -4.34 -4.05 -1.27
CA GLU A 118 -4.82 -3.03 -0.33
C GLU A 118 -5.74 -3.59 0.76
N SER A 119 -6.49 -4.65 0.46
CA SER A 119 -7.37 -5.34 1.40
C SER A 119 -6.64 -5.98 2.59
N TRP A 120 -5.32 -6.16 2.51
CA TRP A 120 -4.51 -6.64 3.65
C TRP A 120 -4.25 -5.55 4.68
N LEU A 121 -4.41 -4.29 4.28
CA LEU A 121 -4.24 -3.13 5.13
C LEU A 121 -5.60 -2.76 5.71
N LYS A 122 -5.65 -2.58 7.03
CA LYS A 122 -6.83 -2.03 7.71
C LYS A 122 -7.06 -0.56 7.28
N ASP A 123 -7.94 0.15 7.97
CA ASP A 123 -8.20 1.59 7.77
C ASP A 123 -7.03 2.49 8.24
N GLU A 124 -5.79 2.07 7.98
CA GLU A 124 -4.57 2.80 8.30
C GLU A 124 -4.29 3.86 7.24
N TYR A 125 -4.13 5.12 7.65
CA TYR A 125 -3.81 6.22 6.74
C TYR A 125 -2.32 6.29 6.39
N SER A 126 -1.47 5.98 7.37
CA SER A 126 -0.02 5.87 7.21
C SER A 126 0.41 4.41 7.29
N LEU A 127 1.45 4.06 6.54
CA LEU A 127 2.07 2.74 6.55
C LEU A 127 3.48 2.86 7.13
N TYR A 128 3.83 1.92 7.99
CA TYR A 128 5.13 1.89 8.65
C TYR A 128 5.90 0.63 8.24
N PHE A 129 7.18 0.80 7.93
CA PHE A 129 8.04 -0.28 7.46
C PHE A 129 9.35 -0.31 8.25
N ASN A 130 9.68 -1.47 8.78
CA ASN A 130 10.95 -1.70 9.44
C ASN A 130 12.05 -1.86 8.39
N THR A 131 13.00 -0.93 8.43
CA THR A 131 14.12 -0.83 7.49
C THR A 131 15.32 -1.71 7.90
N LYS A 132 15.30 -2.27 9.11
CA LYS A 132 16.41 -3.00 9.75
C LYS A 132 17.71 -2.19 9.83
N GLY A 133 17.59 -0.88 10.05
CA GLY A 133 18.73 0.03 10.20
C GLY A 133 19.39 0.40 8.87
N LEU A 134 18.63 0.38 7.77
CA LEU A 134 19.09 0.88 6.48
C LEU A 134 19.58 2.32 6.64
N ASN A 135 20.82 2.58 6.24
CA ASN A 135 21.38 3.92 6.33
C ASN A 135 20.89 4.81 5.18
N ILE A 136 19.66 5.31 5.31
CA ILE A 136 18.97 6.15 4.32
C ILE A 136 19.80 7.41 3.99
N HIS A 137 20.64 7.89 4.91
CA HIS A 137 21.49 9.07 4.68
C HIS A 137 22.55 8.91 3.61
N ASN A 138 23.00 7.68 3.38
CA ASN A 138 24.19 7.40 2.57
C ASN A 138 23.83 7.00 1.13
N PHE A 139 22.55 7.04 0.77
CA PHE A 139 22.12 7.03 -0.62
C PHE A 139 22.27 8.41 -1.25
#